data_AF-A0A8C2NHM8-F1
#
_entry.id   AF-A0A8C2NHM8-F1
#
_cell.length_a   1.000
_cell.length_b   1.000
_cell.length_c   1.000
_cell.angle_alpha   90.00
_cell.angle_beta   90.00
_cell.angle_gamma   90.00
#
_symmetry.space_group_name_H-M   'P 1'
#
loop_
_entity.id
_entity.type
_entity.pdbx_description
1 polymer ?
#
loop_
_entity_poly.entity_id
_entity_poly.type
_entity_poly.pdbx_seq_one_letter_code
_entity_poly.pdbx_strand_id
1 'polypeptide(L)'
;MEPSPLELPADTLQRIASELRCHPTDERVALHLDEEDKLRHFREHFYIPKMQDLPPIDLSLVNKDEEAIYFSGNSLGLQPKMVKTYLEEELDKWAKMGVYGHSVGKRPWVIGDETISGLMSDIVGRRGRKQHILL
;
A
#
# COMPACT_ATOMS: atom_id res chain seq x y z
N MET A 1 20.29 2.08 -24.96
CA MET A 1 18.96 1.53 -25.26
C MET A 1 18.04 2.73 -25.23
N GLU A 2 17.61 3.22 -26.39
CA GLU A 2 16.59 4.28 -26.44
C GLU A 2 15.35 3.77 -25.70
N PRO A 3 14.76 4.54 -24.78
CA PRO A 3 13.50 4.15 -24.18
C PRO A 3 12.48 4.00 -25.31
N SER A 4 11.88 2.81 -25.41
CA SER A 4 10.73 2.59 -26.29
C SER A 4 9.73 3.73 -26.05
N PRO A 5 9.13 4.32 -27.10
CA PRO A 5 8.11 5.33 -26.91
C PRO A 5 7.04 4.76 -25.97
N LEU A 6 6.72 5.52 -24.92
CA LEU A 6 5.73 5.13 -23.92
C LEU A 6 4.39 4.91 -24.64
N GLU A 7 3.91 3.67 -24.62
CA GLU A 7 2.60 3.29 -25.16
C GLU A 7 1.49 3.94 -24.32
N LEU A 8 0.44 4.46 -24.97
CA LEU A 8 -0.71 5.01 -24.25
C LEU A 8 -1.55 3.87 -23.65
N PRO A 9 -2.20 4.05 -22.49
CA PRO A 9 -2.99 2.99 -21.87
C PRO A 9 -4.09 2.42 -22.77
N ALA A 10 -4.75 3.25 -23.57
CA ALA A 10 -5.77 2.79 -24.51
C ALA A 10 -5.19 1.86 -25.59
N ASP A 11 -4.00 2.18 -26.10
CA ASP A 11 -3.31 1.35 -27.09
C ASP A 11 -2.86 0.02 -26.47
N THR A 12 -2.37 0.06 -25.23
CA THR A 12 -2.04 -1.15 -24.44
C THR A 12 -3.25 -2.07 -24.31
N LEU A 13 -4.43 -1.53 -23.98
CA LEU A 13 -5.66 -2.33 -23.86
C LEU A 13 -6.06 -2.98 -25.19
N GLN A 14 -5.98 -2.24 -26.30
CA GLN A 14 -6.29 -2.76 -27.64
C GLN A 14 -5.31 -3.87 -28.05
N ARG A 15 -4.02 -3.69 -27.78
CA ARG A 15 -2.98 -4.68 -28.07
C ARG A 15 -3.18 -5.96 -27.27
N ILE A 16 -3.36 -5.87 -25.96
CA ILE A 16 -3.60 -7.04 -25.08
C ILE A 16 -4.87 -7.77 -25.50
N ALA A 17 -5.96 -7.04 -25.80
CA ALA A 17 -7.20 -7.66 -26.25
C ALA A 17 -7.02 -8.44 -27.55
N SER A 18 -6.22 -7.91 -28.48
CA SER A 18 -5.85 -8.58 -29.73
C SER A 18 -5.01 -9.84 -29.49
N GLU A 19 -4.03 -9.79 -28.58
CA GLU A 19 -3.21 -10.94 -28.16
C GLU A 19 -4.07 -12.06 -27.54
N LEU A 20 -5.03 -11.70 -26.70
CA LEU A 20 -5.96 -12.61 -26.03
C LEU A 20 -7.16 -13.04 -26.91
N ARG A 21 -7.27 -12.51 -28.15
CA ARG A 21 -8.38 -12.76 -29.08
C ARG A 21 -9.75 -12.48 -28.43
N CYS A 22 -9.89 -11.33 -27.80
CA CYS A 22 -11.09 -10.89 -27.11
C CYS A 22 -11.42 -9.42 -27.41
N HIS A 23 -12.58 -8.94 -26.95
CA HIS A 23 -12.92 -7.52 -27.03
C HIS A 23 -12.16 -6.74 -25.94
N PRO A 24 -11.75 -5.47 -26.15
CA PRO A 24 -11.03 -4.68 -25.14
C PRO A 24 -11.75 -4.47 -23.80
N THR A 25 -13.06 -4.67 -23.77
CA THR A 25 -13.90 -4.56 -22.56
C THR A 25 -14.24 -5.92 -21.94
N ASP A 26 -13.61 -7.00 -22.41
CA ASP A 26 -13.80 -8.34 -21.89
C ASP A 26 -13.05 -8.51 -20.57
N GLU A 27 -13.63 -9.24 -19.61
CA GLU A 27 -13.05 -9.51 -18.29
C GLU A 27 -11.62 -10.09 -18.38
N ARG A 28 -11.36 -10.91 -19.41
CA ARG A 28 -10.05 -11.52 -19.66
C ARG A 28 -8.91 -10.50 -19.76
N VAL A 29 -9.18 -9.30 -20.25
CA VAL A 29 -8.18 -8.22 -20.33
C VAL A 29 -7.78 -7.77 -18.93
N ALA A 30 -8.73 -7.58 -18.03
CA ALA A 30 -8.45 -7.18 -16.64
C ALA A 30 -7.68 -8.28 -15.89
N LEU A 31 -8.13 -9.54 -16.02
CA LEU A 31 -7.44 -10.68 -15.40
C LEU A 31 -5.99 -10.80 -15.86
N HIS A 32 -5.73 -10.62 -17.16
CA HIS A 32 -4.37 -10.64 -17.69
C HIS A 32 -3.50 -9.48 -17.16
N LEU A 33 -4.08 -8.28 -17.04
CA LEU A 33 -3.37 -7.14 -16.44
C LEU A 33 -3.05 -7.37 -14.96
N ASP A 34 -3.95 -8.00 -14.21
CA ASP A 34 -3.69 -8.42 -12.83
C ASP A 34 -2.61 -9.52 -12.77
N GLU A 35 -2.54 -10.41 -13.75
CA GLU A 35 -1.48 -11.43 -13.84
C GLU A 35 -0.09 -10.84 -14.07
N GLU A 36 0.00 -9.83 -14.93
CA GLU A 36 1.25 -9.17 -15.29
C GLU A 36 1.67 -8.05 -14.31
N ASP A 37 0.80 -7.65 -13.38
CA ASP A 37 1.13 -6.65 -12.37
C ASP A 37 2.16 -7.16 -11.36
N LYS A 38 3.40 -6.71 -11.52
CA LYS A 38 4.52 -6.99 -10.61
C LYS A 38 4.26 -6.50 -9.18
N LEU A 39 3.34 -5.56 -8.99
CA LEU A 39 2.96 -5.00 -7.69
C LEU A 39 1.74 -5.70 -7.07
N ARG A 40 1.10 -6.67 -7.74
CA ARG A 40 -0.13 -7.35 -7.26
C ARG A 40 -0.03 -7.82 -5.81
N HIS A 41 1.12 -8.38 -5.43
CA HIS A 41 1.37 -8.93 -4.09
C HIS A 41 1.24 -7.88 -2.97
N PHE A 42 1.44 -6.58 -3.26
CA PHE A 42 1.27 -5.53 -2.24
C PHE A 42 -0.16 -5.43 -1.72
N ARG A 43 -1.16 -5.89 -2.50
CA ARG A 43 -2.56 -5.98 -2.07
C ARG A 43 -2.71 -6.77 -0.77
N GLU A 44 -1.89 -7.81 -0.59
CA GLU A 44 -1.93 -8.67 0.60
C GLU A 44 -1.43 -7.99 1.88
N HIS A 45 -0.76 -6.83 1.77
CA HIS A 45 -0.28 -6.08 2.92
C HIS A 45 -1.32 -5.16 3.55
N PHE A 46 -2.54 -5.11 3.02
CA PHE A 46 -3.62 -4.24 3.51
C PHE A 46 -4.83 -5.03 3.99
N TYR A 47 -5.56 -4.47 4.95
CA TYR A 47 -6.90 -4.95 5.29
C TYR A 47 -7.92 -4.32 4.34
N ILE A 48 -8.48 -5.13 3.43
CA ILE A 48 -9.56 -4.72 2.53
C ILE A 48 -10.90 -5.12 3.18
N PRO A 49 -11.85 -4.19 3.38
CA PRO A 49 -13.16 -4.52 3.96
C PRO A 49 -13.92 -5.55 3.13
N LYS A 50 -14.73 -6.37 3.79
CA LYS A 50 -15.71 -7.25 3.13
C LYS A 50 -17.01 -6.50 2.89
N MET A 51 -17.73 -6.87 1.82
CA MET A 51 -19.02 -6.25 1.49
C MET A 51 -20.00 -6.29 2.68
N GLN A 52 -20.04 -7.40 3.42
CA GLN A 52 -20.92 -7.55 4.57
C GLN A 52 -20.65 -6.59 5.75
N ASP A 53 -19.44 -6.04 5.84
CA ASP A 53 -19.03 -5.17 6.96
C ASP A 53 -19.28 -3.68 6.67
N LEU A 54 -19.69 -3.32 5.44
CA LEU A 54 -19.84 -1.93 5.01
C LEU A 54 -21.27 -1.39 5.19
N PRO A 55 -21.45 -0.22 5.83
CA PRO A 55 -22.74 0.49 5.86
C PRO A 55 -22.81 1.62 4.81
N PRO A 56 -23.97 1.90 4.17
CA PRO A 56 -25.16 1.06 4.01
C PRO A 56 -25.08 0.23 2.71
N ILE A 57 -24.86 -1.08 2.82
CA ILE A 57 -24.94 -2.03 1.68
C ILE A 57 -26.25 -2.84 1.73
N ASP A 58 -26.88 -3.01 0.57
CA ASP A 58 -27.94 -4.01 0.36
C ASP A 58 -27.31 -5.37 0.05
N LEU A 59 -27.33 -6.28 1.03
CA LEU A 59 -26.74 -7.60 0.92
C LEU A 59 -27.45 -8.51 -0.12
N SER A 60 -28.63 -8.14 -0.60
CA SER A 60 -29.30 -8.88 -1.67
C SER A 60 -28.69 -8.62 -3.06
N LEU A 61 -27.90 -7.54 -3.20
CA LEU A 61 -27.30 -7.12 -4.46
C LEU A 61 -25.81 -7.48 -4.57
N VAL A 62 -25.21 -8.06 -3.52
CA VAL A 62 -23.76 -8.31 -3.46
C VAL A 62 -23.44 -9.69 -2.91
N ASN A 63 -22.27 -10.20 -3.25
CA ASN A 63 -21.69 -11.36 -2.58
C ASN A 63 -21.05 -10.92 -1.26
N LYS A 64 -21.63 -11.35 -0.14
CA LYS A 64 -21.28 -10.89 1.21
C LYS A 64 -19.78 -11.04 1.58
N ASP A 65 -19.14 -12.13 1.12
CA ASP A 65 -17.77 -12.51 1.48
C ASP A 65 -16.72 -11.91 0.54
N GLU A 66 -17.16 -11.23 -0.53
CA GLU A 66 -16.26 -10.52 -1.43
C GLU A 66 -15.66 -9.28 -0.77
N GLU A 67 -14.46 -8.94 -1.22
CA GLU A 67 -13.82 -7.70 -0.84
C GLU A 67 -14.48 -6.51 -1.53
N ALA A 68 -14.53 -5.40 -0.82
CA ALA A 68 -15.08 -4.16 -1.35
C ALA A 68 -14.23 -3.59 -2.49
N ILE A 69 -14.90 -2.99 -3.48
CA ILE A 69 -14.26 -2.12 -4.47
C ILE A 69 -14.00 -0.77 -3.80
N TYR A 70 -12.83 -0.62 -3.18
CA TYR A 70 -12.50 0.55 -2.37
C TYR A 70 -11.76 1.63 -3.17
N PHE A 71 -12.52 2.55 -3.78
CA PHE A 71 -11.98 3.67 -4.57
C PHE A 71 -11.86 5.00 -3.80
N SER A 72 -11.86 4.96 -2.46
CA SER A 72 -11.74 6.14 -1.59
C SER A 72 -10.37 6.29 -0.92
N GLY A 73 -9.35 5.56 -1.40
CA GLY A 73 -7.98 5.57 -0.86
C GLY A 73 -7.28 6.93 -0.90
N ASN A 74 -7.74 7.86 -1.74
CA ASN A 74 -7.27 9.24 -1.81
C ASN A 74 -7.71 10.09 -0.61
N SER A 75 -8.79 9.71 0.09
CA SER A 75 -9.27 10.39 1.28
C SER A 75 -8.77 9.70 2.53
N LEU A 76 -8.98 8.38 2.62
CA LEU A 76 -8.52 7.54 3.72
C LEU A 76 -7.91 6.26 3.16
N GLY A 77 -6.60 6.10 3.31
CA GLY A 77 -5.91 4.89 2.89
C GLY A 77 -6.33 3.67 3.71
N LEU A 78 -6.34 2.49 3.08
CA LEU A 78 -6.55 1.23 3.78
C LEU A 78 -5.45 1.00 4.82
N GLN A 79 -5.80 0.34 5.93
CA GLN A 79 -4.85 0.06 7.00
C GLN A 79 -3.82 -1.00 6.55
N PRO A 80 -2.51 -0.69 6.61
CA PRO A 80 -1.48 -1.71 6.46
C PRO A 80 -1.54 -2.73 7.60
N LYS A 81 -1.40 -4.02 7.31
CA LYS A 81 -1.49 -5.10 8.30
C LYS A 81 -0.47 -4.98 9.44
N MET A 82 0.68 -4.35 9.14
CA MET A 82 1.78 -4.12 10.09
C MET A 82 1.53 -3.04 11.15
N VAL A 83 0.47 -2.22 11.01
CA VAL A 83 0.20 -1.12 11.96
C VAL A 83 0.10 -1.63 13.39
N LYS A 84 -0.63 -2.73 13.62
CA LYS A 84 -0.81 -3.31 14.96
C LYS A 84 0.54 -3.72 15.57
N THR A 85 1.37 -4.43 14.80
CA THR A 85 2.68 -4.88 15.24
C THR A 85 3.58 -3.71 15.67
N TYR A 86 3.62 -2.62 14.88
CA TYR A 86 4.46 -1.47 15.23
C TYR A 86 3.97 -0.72 16.48
N LEU A 87 2.65 -0.67 16.70
CA LEU A 87 2.09 -0.13 17.95
C LEU A 87 2.47 -1.01 19.14
N GLU A 88 2.31 -2.33 19.00
CA GLU A 88 2.66 -3.30 20.05
C GLU A 88 4.15 -3.21 20.44
N GLU A 89 5.07 -3.03 19.48
CA GLU A 89 6.49 -2.82 19.78
C GLU A 89 6.74 -1.63 20.72
N GLU A 90 6.06 -0.50 20.49
CA GLU A 90 6.25 0.71 21.32
C GLU A 90 5.51 0.61 22.66
N LEU A 91 4.34 -0.02 22.70
CA LEU A 91 3.59 -0.30 23.93
C LEU A 91 4.37 -1.24 24.84
N ASP A 92 4.96 -2.31 24.29
CA ASP A 92 5.80 -3.25 25.03
C ASP A 92 7.05 -2.56 25.58
N LYS A 93 7.69 -1.69 24.79
CA LYS A 93 8.84 -0.91 25.24
C LYS A 93 8.45 0.00 26.40
N TRP A 94 7.30 0.66 26.31
CA TRP A 94 6.81 1.51 27.39
C TRP A 94 6.55 0.71 28.67
N ALA A 95 5.85 -0.42 28.56
CA ALA A 95 5.56 -1.29 29.71
C ALA A 95 6.84 -1.83 30.38
N LYS A 96 7.87 -2.16 29.60
CA LYS A 96 9.12 -2.75 30.11
C LYS A 96 10.11 -1.72 30.65
N MET A 97 10.19 -0.54 30.02
CA MET A 97 11.31 0.39 30.21
C MET A 97 10.89 1.76 30.72
N GLY A 98 9.60 2.09 30.72
CA GLY A 98 9.11 3.39 31.15
C GLY A 98 9.84 4.54 30.44
N VAL A 99 10.34 5.50 31.23
CA VAL A 99 11.05 6.70 30.74
C VAL A 99 12.28 6.38 29.88
N TYR A 100 12.93 5.23 30.07
CA TYR A 100 14.12 4.88 29.29
C TYR A 100 13.81 4.70 27.79
N GLY A 101 12.56 4.43 27.42
CA GLY A 101 12.11 4.37 26.03
C GLY A 101 12.33 5.65 25.22
N HIS A 102 12.57 6.79 25.90
CA HIS A 102 12.96 8.05 25.25
C HIS A 102 14.27 7.93 24.46
N SER A 103 15.25 7.20 24.99
CA SER A 103 16.62 7.19 24.46
C SER A 103 17.04 5.87 23.82
N VAL A 104 16.24 4.80 23.95
CA VAL A 104 16.62 3.44 23.54
C VAL A 104 15.55 2.74 22.69
N GLY A 105 15.97 1.66 22.03
CA GLY A 105 15.11 0.80 21.20
C GLY A 105 15.18 1.14 19.70
N LYS A 106 14.37 0.45 18.89
CA LYS A 106 14.34 0.65 17.42
C LYS A 106 13.93 2.07 17.03
N ARG A 107 13.03 2.68 17.79
CA ARG A 107 12.51 4.04 17.58
C ARG A 107 12.60 4.82 18.91
N PRO A 108 13.76 5.38 19.29
CA PRO A 108 13.86 6.21 20.49
C PRO A 108 12.86 7.36 20.40
N TRP A 109 12.03 7.57 21.42
CA TRP A 109 10.90 8.49 21.29
C TRP A 109 11.31 9.96 21.09
N VAL A 110 12.52 10.35 21.54
CA VAL A 110 13.03 11.72 21.35
C VAL A 110 13.27 12.06 19.88
N ILE A 111 13.62 11.07 19.05
CA ILE A 111 13.94 11.25 17.62
C ILE A 111 13.05 10.38 16.73
N GLY A 112 11.86 10.02 17.22
CA GLY A 112 10.99 9.04 16.56
C GLY A 112 10.60 9.45 15.13
N ASP A 113 10.36 10.73 14.91
CA ASP A 113 10.09 11.34 13.61
C ASP A 113 11.29 11.25 12.66
N GLU A 114 12.50 11.51 13.16
CA GLU A 114 13.74 11.41 12.37
C GLU A 114 14.01 9.98 11.90
N THR A 115 13.66 8.97 12.73
CA THR A 115 13.90 7.55 12.39
C THR A 115 13.18 7.09 11.12
N ILE A 116 12.04 7.70 10.77
CA ILE A 116 11.24 7.34 9.59
C ILE A 116 11.36 8.37 8.45
N SER A 117 11.85 9.58 8.73
CA SER A 117 11.94 10.66 7.75
C SER A 117 12.79 10.30 6.52
N GLY A 118 13.79 9.42 6.69
CA GLY A 118 14.58 8.89 5.58
C GLY A 118 13.74 8.17 4.52
N LEU A 119 12.71 7.42 4.94
CA LEU A 119 11.84 6.62 4.07
C LEU A 119 10.95 7.46 3.16
N MET A 120 10.73 8.74 3.51
CA MET A 120 9.95 9.67 2.69
C MET A 120 10.76 10.30 1.55
N SER A 121 12.10 10.13 1.55
CA SER A 121 13.00 10.88 0.66
C SER A 121 12.72 10.60 -0.82
N ASP A 122 12.56 9.32 -1.19
CA ASP A 122 12.27 8.93 -2.58
C ASP A 122 10.84 9.28 -2.99
N ILE A 123 9.90 9.33 -2.04
CA ILE A 123 8.49 9.67 -2.28
C ILE A 123 8.35 11.14 -2.68
N VAL A 124 9.06 12.04 -2.00
CA VAL A 124 8.98 13.50 -2.25
C VAL A 124 10.13 14.03 -3.12
N GLY A 125 11.03 13.17 -3.59
CA GLY A 125 12.18 13.55 -4.42
C GLY A 125 13.26 14.36 -3.69
N ARG A 126 13.43 14.16 -2.38
CA ARG A 126 14.45 14.87 -1.59
C ARG A 126 15.73 14.04 -1.48
N ARG A 127 16.89 14.67 -1.70
CA ARG A 127 18.19 14.04 -1.45
C ARG A 127 18.37 13.75 0.04
N GLY A 128 18.59 12.49 0.40
CA GLY A 128 18.81 12.08 1.79
C GLY A 128 20.00 12.83 2.40
N ARG A 129 19.76 13.61 3.45
CA ARG A 129 20.84 14.11 4.32
C ARG A 129 21.30 12.93 5.18
N LYS A 130 22.54 12.46 4.98
CA LYS A 130 23.22 11.65 6.00
C LYS A 130 23.45 12.56 7.21
N GLN A 131 22.68 12.39 8.27
CA GLN A 131 22.96 13.06 9.54
C GLN A 131 23.87 12.15 10.37
N HIS A 132 25.10 12.60 10.57
CA HIS A 132 25.96 12.13 11.66
C HIS A 132 25.34 12.64 12.95
N ILE A 133 24.83 11.72 13.78
CA ILE A 133 24.42 12.04 15.14
C ILE A 133 25.71 12.16 15.96
N LEU A 134 26.06 13.38 16.38
CA LEU A 134 26.93 13.59 17.53
C LEU A 134 26.09 13.31 18.78
N LEU A 135 26.46 12.26 19.51
CA LEU A 135 26.23 12.13 20.95
C LEU A 135 27.55 12.41 21.65
#